data_AF-T1CVM6-F1
#
_entry.id   AF-T1CVM6-F1
#
_cell.length_a   1.000
_cell.length_b   1.000
_cell.length_c   1.000
_cell.angle_alpha   90.00
_cell.angle_beta   90.00
_cell.angle_gamma   90.00
#
_symmetry.space_group_name_H-M   'P 1'
#
loop_
_entity.id
_entity.type
_entity.pdbx_description
1 polymer ?
#
loop_
_entity_poly.entity_id
_entity_poly.type
_entity_poly.pdbx_seq_one_letter_code
_entity_poly.pdbx_strand_id
1 'polypeptide(L)'
;MIAAITSCTNTSNPTVMIGAGLIARNALRAGLRVPPHVKTSLAPGSKVVTAYLERAALLQPLADLGFALVGYGCTTCIGNSGPLPPEVSRQVKERDLFVAAVLSGNRNFEARIQNEVRANYLASPMLVVAYAIAGRMDLDLTTEPLGHRPGGAPVYLRDLWPPPDEVRRILESSVDVSMFREKYAEIDVGDAHWEGLRPERGPRYAWAADSTYL
;
A
#
# COMPACT_ATOMS: atom_id res chain seq x y z
N MET A 1 -6.16 -4.41 12.11
CA MET A 1 -5.22 -3.31 11.80
C MET A 1 -5.27 -3.02 10.31
N ILE A 2 -5.01 -1.79 9.86
CA ILE A 2 -4.81 -1.47 8.43
C ILE A 2 -3.34 -1.14 8.18
N ALA A 3 -2.76 -1.66 7.10
CA ALA A 3 -1.42 -1.31 6.66
C ALA A 3 -1.43 -1.00 5.15
N ALA A 4 -1.35 0.27 4.78
CA ALA A 4 -1.55 0.69 3.39
C ALA A 4 -0.33 1.43 2.82
N ILE A 5 0.27 0.84 1.78
CA ILE A 5 1.18 1.58 0.90
C ILE A 5 0.31 2.32 -0.12
N THR A 6 0.14 3.61 0.11
CA THR A 6 -0.79 4.48 -0.62
C THR A 6 -0.20 5.88 -0.79
N SER A 7 -0.96 6.79 -1.40
CA SER A 7 -0.64 8.20 -1.63
C SER A 7 0.44 8.49 -2.66
N CYS A 8 0.21 9.52 -3.47
CA CYS A 8 1.23 10.09 -4.34
C CYS A 8 2.46 10.58 -3.57
N THR A 9 2.31 11.00 -2.30
CA THR A 9 3.41 11.52 -1.46
C THR A 9 4.60 10.56 -1.36
N ASN A 10 4.34 9.26 -1.23
CA ASN A 10 5.40 8.27 -1.06
C ASN A 10 5.51 7.31 -2.23
N THR A 11 4.41 7.01 -2.93
CA THR A 11 4.46 6.08 -4.09
C THR A 11 5.18 6.69 -5.29
N SER A 12 5.34 8.02 -5.34
CA SER A 12 6.16 8.69 -6.35
C SER A 12 7.67 8.62 -6.09
N ASN A 13 8.09 8.10 -4.93
CA ASN A 13 9.49 7.99 -4.55
C ASN A 13 9.99 6.54 -4.69
N PRO A 14 10.73 6.21 -5.77
CA PRO A 14 11.16 4.83 -6.01
C PRO A 14 12.06 4.25 -4.92
N THR A 15 12.86 5.07 -4.24
CA THR A 15 13.77 4.62 -3.18
C THR A 15 13.02 3.93 -2.05
N VAL A 16 11.94 4.53 -1.56
CA VAL A 16 11.15 3.96 -0.45
C VAL A 16 10.25 2.81 -0.90
N MET A 17 9.82 2.81 -2.16
CA MET A 17 9.03 1.72 -2.74
C MET A 17 9.88 0.47 -2.97
N ILE A 18 11.08 0.62 -3.52
CA ILE A 18 12.07 -0.45 -3.62
C ILE A 18 12.48 -0.94 -2.24
N GLY A 19 12.72 -0.02 -1.29
CA GLY A 19 13.00 -0.37 0.10
C GLY A 19 11.89 -1.22 0.73
N ALA A 20 10.62 -0.88 0.52
CA ALA A 20 9.49 -1.66 1.01
C ALA A 20 9.43 -3.06 0.38
N GLY A 21 9.64 -3.15 -0.94
CA GLY A 21 9.73 -4.43 -1.64
C GLY A 21 10.87 -5.31 -1.13
N LEU A 22 12.02 -4.72 -0.82
CA LEU A 22 13.16 -5.42 -0.24
C LEU A 22 12.90 -5.94 1.16
N ILE A 23 12.24 -5.15 2.02
CA ILE A 23 11.78 -5.63 3.34
C ILE A 23 10.84 -6.82 3.16
N ALA A 24 9.88 -6.72 2.23
CA ALA A 24 8.94 -7.83 1.98
C ALA A 24 9.67 -9.10 1.52
N ARG A 25 10.60 -8.99 0.56
CA ARG A 25 11.47 -10.09 0.11
C ARG A 25 12.26 -10.70 1.26
N ASN A 26 12.89 -9.86 2.09
CA ASN A 26 13.70 -10.33 3.21
C ASN A 26 12.84 -11.00 4.29
N ALA A 27 11.65 -10.46 4.57
CA ALA A 27 10.69 -11.05 5.50
C ALA A 27 10.24 -12.44 5.06
N LEU A 28 9.88 -12.60 3.78
CA LEU A 28 9.48 -13.89 3.21
C LEU A 28 10.62 -14.91 3.28
N ARG A 29 11.86 -14.50 2.97
CA ARG A 29 13.06 -15.33 3.10
C ARG A 29 13.34 -15.75 4.54
N ALA A 30 13.01 -14.90 5.52
CA ALA A 30 13.07 -15.22 6.93
C ALA A 30 11.87 -16.08 7.42
N GLY A 31 10.93 -16.42 6.53
CA GLY A 31 9.74 -17.20 6.86
C GLY A 31 8.63 -16.41 7.56
N LEU A 32 8.71 -15.08 7.60
CA LEU A 32 7.67 -14.23 8.18
C LEU A 32 6.48 -14.07 7.23
N ARG A 33 5.31 -13.80 7.81
CA ARG A 33 4.07 -13.47 7.12
C ARG A 33 3.33 -12.39 7.89
N VAL A 34 2.48 -11.64 7.18
CA VAL A 34 1.56 -10.70 7.81
C VAL A 34 0.41 -11.48 8.47
N PRO A 35 0.04 -11.17 9.72
CA PRO A 35 -1.11 -11.81 10.37
C PRO A 35 -2.43 -11.55 9.62
N PRO A 36 -3.36 -12.52 9.58
CA PRO A 36 -4.58 -12.42 8.76
C PRO A 36 -5.55 -11.30 9.19
N HIS A 37 -5.42 -10.76 10.41
CA HIS A 37 -6.23 -9.64 10.89
C HIS A 37 -5.72 -8.26 10.43
N VAL A 38 -4.61 -8.21 9.69
CA VAL A 38 -4.07 -6.99 9.10
C VAL A 38 -4.58 -6.86 7.67
N LYS A 39 -5.33 -5.79 7.40
CA LYS A 39 -5.76 -5.45 6.04
C LYS A 39 -4.65 -4.68 5.33
N THR A 40 -3.98 -5.34 4.41
CA THR A 40 -2.89 -4.79 3.59
C THR A 40 -3.37 -4.32 2.23
N SER A 41 -2.70 -3.32 1.66
CA SER A 41 -3.00 -2.84 0.30
C SER A 41 -1.83 -2.09 -0.30
N LEU A 42 -1.60 -2.27 -1.60
CA LEU A 42 -0.71 -1.45 -2.42
C LEU A 42 -1.54 -0.66 -3.45
N ALA A 43 -1.52 0.67 -3.35
CA ALA A 43 -2.21 1.58 -4.27
C ALA A 43 -1.25 2.67 -4.77
N PRO A 44 -0.53 2.41 -5.87
CA PRO A 44 0.40 3.36 -6.45
C PRO A 44 -0.30 4.52 -7.16
N GLY A 45 0.39 5.66 -7.25
CA GLY A 45 -0.09 6.81 -8.04
C GLY A 45 0.07 6.65 -9.55
N SER A 46 0.82 5.65 -10.03
CA SER A 46 1.10 5.44 -11.46
C SER A 46 1.46 3.98 -11.78
N LYS A 47 1.18 3.55 -13.01
CA LYS A 47 1.64 2.27 -13.58
C LYS A 47 3.17 2.12 -13.63
N VAL A 48 3.91 3.22 -13.62
CA VAL A 48 5.39 3.19 -13.57
C VAL A 48 5.88 2.51 -12.29
N VAL A 49 5.15 2.68 -11.17
CA VAL A 49 5.53 2.08 -9.89
C VAL A 49 5.52 0.56 -9.93
N THR A 50 4.46 -0.03 -10.48
CA THR A 50 4.38 -1.48 -10.63
C THR A 50 5.40 -1.98 -11.64
N ALA A 51 5.63 -1.25 -12.74
CA ALA A 51 6.58 -1.65 -13.76
C ALA A 51 8.03 -1.76 -13.23
N TYR A 52 8.52 -0.80 -12.42
CA TYR A 52 9.86 -0.95 -11.84
C TYR A 52 9.91 -1.98 -10.71
N LEU A 53 8.84 -2.14 -9.93
CA LEU A 53 8.76 -3.19 -8.90
C LEU A 53 8.75 -4.59 -9.52
N GLU A 54 8.08 -4.78 -10.66
CA GLU A 54 8.09 -6.01 -11.44
C GLU A 54 9.47 -6.28 -12.02
N ARG A 55 10.09 -5.29 -12.68
CA ARG A 55 11.45 -5.39 -13.21
C ARG A 55 12.48 -5.71 -12.13
N ALA A 56 12.30 -5.19 -10.92
CA ALA A 56 13.14 -5.48 -9.76
C ALA A 56 12.81 -6.82 -9.07
N ALA A 57 11.80 -7.57 -9.54
CA ALA A 57 11.26 -8.77 -8.89
C ALA A 57 10.83 -8.54 -7.42
N LEU A 58 10.29 -7.35 -7.13
CA LEU A 58 9.83 -6.91 -5.82
C LEU A 58 8.31 -6.78 -5.70
N LEU A 59 7.58 -6.72 -6.82
CA LEU A 59 6.10 -6.68 -6.78
C LEU A 59 5.52 -8.00 -6.21
N GLN A 60 6.04 -9.15 -6.65
CA GLN A 60 5.56 -10.45 -6.16
C GLN A 60 5.84 -10.64 -4.65
N PRO A 61 7.04 -10.34 -4.12
CA PRO A 61 7.26 -10.33 -2.67
C PRO A 61 6.28 -9.44 -1.87
N LEU A 62 5.91 -8.27 -2.39
CA LEU A 62 4.89 -7.44 -1.75
C LEU A 62 3.53 -8.14 -1.74
N ALA A 63 3.11 -8.69 -2.88
CA ALA A 63 1.85 -9.40 -3.03
C ALA A 63 1.77 -10.67 -2.13
N ASP A 64 2.84 -11.46 -2.06
CA ASP A 64 2.94 -12.67 -1.23
C ASP A 64 2.85 -12.35 0.28
N LEU A 65 3.24 -11.14 0.66
CA LEU A 65 3.10 -10.62 2.02
C LEU A 65 1.72 -9.96 2.26
N GLY A 66 0.86 -9.91 1.24
CA GLY A 66 -0.49 -9.37 1.28
C GLY A 66 -0.64 -7.97 0.68
N PHE A 67 0.44 -7.29 0.29
CA PHE A 67 0.39 -5.99 -0.38
C PHE A 67 0.10 -6.15 -1.89
N ALA A 68 -1.01 -6.80 -2.21
CA ALA A 68 -1.48 -6.89 -3.59
C ALA A 68 -1.84 -5.50 -4.14
N LEU A 69 -1.64 -5.33 -5.46
CA LEU A 69 -2.09 -4.15 -6.18
C LEU A 69 -3.63 -4.09 -6.13
N VAL A 70 -4.18 -3.10 -5.45
CA VAL A 70 -5.65 -2.91 -5.34
C VAL A 70 -6.20 -1.88 -6.32
N GLY A 71 -5.32 -1.14 -7.00
CA GLY A 71 -5.67 -0.14 -7.99
C GLY A 71 -4.69 1.03 -8.05
N TYR A 72 -4.87 1.88 -9.05
CA TYR A 72 -4.10 3.11 -9.22
C TYR A 72 -4.96 4.30 -8.83
N GLY A 73 -4.60 5.00 -7.76
CA GLY A 73 -5.38 6.13 -7.25
C GLY A 73 -5.26 6.34 -5.75
N CYS A 74 -6.05 7.27 -5.23
CA CYS A 74 -5.91 7.74 -3.84
C CYS A 74 -6.25 6.69 -2.77
N THR A 75 -7.25 5.83 -3.01
CA THR A 75 -7.66 4.73 -2.11
C THR A 75 -7.68 5.11 -0.62
N THR A 76 -6.97 4.37 0.23
CA THR A 76 -6.85 4.57 1.68
C THR A 76 -6.37 5.97 2.06
N CYS A 77 -5.55 6.64 1.24
CA CYS A 77 -5.08 8.01 1.54
C CYS A 77 -6.24 9.01 1.68
N ILE A 78 -7.35 8.80 0.95
CA ILE A 78 -8.56 9.63 1.02
C ILE A 78 -9.70 8.94 1.78
N GLY A 79 -9.41 7.94 2.61
CA GLY A 79 -10.44 7.22 3.36
C GLY A 79 -11.22 6.18 2.56
N ASN A 80 -10.92 5.98 1.28
CA ASN A 80 -11.48 4.90 0.48
C ASN A 80 -10.73 3.59 0.78
N SER A 81 -10.67 3.23 2.06
CA SER A 81 -10.02 2.02 2.56
C SER A 81 -10.91 0.78 2.46
N GLY A 82 -12.23 0.96 2.26
CA GLY A 82 -13.23 -0.11 2.24
C GLY A 82 -13.48 -0.75 3.61
N PRO A 83 -14.40 -1.72 3.71
CA PRO A 83 -14.74 -2.35 4.98
C PRO A 83 -13.59 -3.20 5.53
N LEU A 84 -13.47 -3.32 6.86
CA LEU A 84 -12.65 -4.36 7.46
C LEU A 84 -13.26 -5.75 7.16
N PRO A 85 -12.46 -6.83 7.18
CA PRO A 85 -13.01 -8.18 7.10
C PRO A 85 -14.12 -8.37 8.14
N PRO A 86 -15.28 -8.99 7.80
CA PRO A 86 -16.43 -9.05 8.69
C PRO A 86 -16.13 -9.62 10.08
N GLU A 87 -15.28 -10.66 10.15
CA GLU A 87 -14.82 -11.23 11.42
C GLU A 87 -14.04 -10.22 12.26
N VAL A 88 -13.11 -9.47 11.63
CA VAL A 88 -12.32 -8.43 12.32
C VAL A 88 -13.24 -7.31 12.80
N SER A 89 -14.15 -6.82 11.96
CA SER A 89 -15.14 -5.80 12.34
C SER A 89 -15.97 -6.24 13.55
N ARG A 90 -16.42 -7.49 13.56
CA ARG A 90 -17.18 -8.06 14.68
C ARG A 90 -16.36 -8.05 15.98
N GLN A 91 -15.12 -8.58 15.95
CA GLN A 91 -14.25 -8.60 17.14
C GLN A 91 -13.93 -7.19 17.67
N VAL A 92 -13.75 -6.22 16.77
CA VAL A 92 -13.48 -4.82 17.14
C VAL A 92 -14.65 -4.23 17.92
N LYS A 93 -15.88 -4.48 17.48
CA LYS A 93 -17.10 -4.00 18.14
C LYS A 93 -17.39 -4.73 19.44
N GLU A 94 -17.37 -6.07 19.42
CA GLU A 94 -17.72 -6.90 20.59
C GLU A 94 -16.76 -6.71 21.77
N ARG A 95 -15.48 -6.43 21.49
CA ARG A 95 -14.44 -6.29 22.53
C ARG A 95 -13.96 -4.85 22.73
N ASP A 96 -14.61 -3.88 22.09
CA ASP A 96 -14.22 -2.47 22.14
C ASP A 96 -12.72 -2.24 21.89
N LEU A 97 -12.17 -2.87 20.83
CA LEU A 97 -10.73 -2.84 20.58
C LEU A 97 -10.25 -1.49 20.06
N PHE A 98 -9.11 -1.03 20.56
CA PHE A 98 -8.41 0.14 20.01
C PHE A 98 -7.62 -0.26 18.76
N VAL A 99 -8.23 -0.09 17.58
CA VAL A 99 -7.61 -0.46 16.30
C VAL A 99 -6.80 0.69 15.72
N ALA A 100 -5.62 0.38 15.22
CA ALA A 100 -4.76 1.31 14.51
C ALA A 100 -4.67 1.03 13.00
N ALA A 101 -4.35 2.07 12.24
CA ALA A 101 -3.88 2.02 10.87
C ALA A 101 -2.47 2.63 10.76
N VAL A 102 -1.66 2.08 9.88
CA VAL A 102 -0.40 2.66 9.42
C VAL A 102 -0.46 2.83 7.91
N LEU A 103 -0.09 4.00 7.41
CA LEU A 103 -0.17 4.30 5.99
C LEU A 103 0.94 5.24 5.52
N SER A 104 1.34 5.09 4.26
CA SER A 104 2.27 6.02 3.60
C SER A 104 1.61 7.27 3.04
N GLY A 105 0.52 7.70 3.69
CA GLY A 105 -0.25 8.90 3.36
C GLY A 105 0.38 10.19 3.87
N ASN A 106 -0.41 11.25 3.89
CA ASN A 106 -0.03 12.58 4.40
C ASN A 106 -1.01 13.17 5.42
N ARG A 107 -2.13 12.49 5.70
CA ARG A 107 -3.18 12.91 6.65
C ARG A 107 -3.64 11.72 7.47
N ASN A 108 -3.92 11.95 8.75
CA ASN A 108 -4.25 10.90 9.71
C ASN A 108 -5.30 11.32 10.74
N PHE A 109 -6.20 12.24 10.37
CA PHE A 109 -7.31 12.67 11.22
C PHE A 109 -8.19 11.48 11.67
N GLU A 110 -8.81 11.61 12.84
CA GLU A 110 -9.75 10.62 13.36
C GLU A 110 -10.88 10.35 12.35
N ALA A 111 -11.31 9.08 12.26
CA ALA A 111 -12.34 8.58 11.33
C ALA A 111 -12.08 8.82 9.83
N ARG A 112 -10.98 9.46 9.44
CA ARG A 112 -10.69 9.75 8.02
C ARG A 112 -10.32 8.51 7.22
N ILE A 113 -9.57 7.59 7.83
CA ILE A 113 -9.02 6.42 7.14
C ILE A 113 -10.04 5.29 7.07
N GLN A 114 -10.66 4.94 8.20
CA GLN A 114 -11.71 3.93 8.31
C GLN A 114 -12.46 4.14 9.64
N ASN A 115 -13.78 3.94 9.65
CA ASN A 115 -14.65 4.32 10.77
C ASN A 115 -14.44 3.55 12.08
N GLU A 116 -13.89 2.33 12.01
CA GLU A 116 -13.61 1.45 13.14
C GLU A 116 -12.15 1.55 13.61
N VAL A 117 -11.35 2.42 12.98
CA VAL A 117 -9.96 2.71 13.35
C VAL A 117 -9.88 4.02 14.12
N ARG A 118 -9.35 3.94 15.35
CA ARG A 118 -9.23 5.09 16.27
C ARG A 118 -7.89 5.81 16.17
N ALA A 119 -6.83 5.12 15.77
CA ALA A 119 -5.50 5.72 15.61
C ALA A 119 -4.93 5.50 14.21
N ASN A 120 -4.35 6.55 13.64
CA ASN A 120 -3.79 6.53 12.29
C ASN A 120 -2.36 7.08 12.32
N TYR A 121 -1.40 6.31 11.83
CA TYR A 121 0.02 6.66 11.83
C TYR A 121 0.54 6.82 10.40
N LEU A 122 1.19 7.94 10.14
CA LEU A 122 1.90 8.16 8.88
C LEU A 122 3.31 7.60 9.01
N ALA A 123 3.70 6.77 8.05
CA ALA A 123 5.02 6.15 8.05
C ALA A 123 5.54 5.96 6.63
N SER A 124 6.84 5.73 6.47
CA SER A 124 7.39 5.35 5.16
C SER A 124 6.80 4.01 4.70
N PRO A 125 6.73 3.73 3.38
CA PRO A 125 6.34 2.41 2.87
C PRO A 125 7.09 1.25 3.54
N MET A 126 8.37 1.45 3.87
CA MET A 126 9.20 0.47 4.58
C MET A 126 8.66 0.14 5.98
N LEU A 127 8.31 1.17 6.76
CA LEU A 127 7.74 1.00 8.09
C LEU A 127 6.30 0.46 8.03
N VAL A 128 5.52 0.80 7.01
CA VAL A 128 4.20 0.19 6.78
C VAL A 128 4.33 -1.33 6.65
N VAL A 129 5.31 -1.82 5.88
CA VAL A 129 5.56 -3.26 5.75
C VAL A 129 6.02 -3.87 7.08
N ALA A 130 6.93 -3.22 7.80
CA ALA A 130 7.42 -3.71 9.09
C ALA A 130 6.29 -3.86 10.12
N TYR A 131 5.46 -2.83 10.28
CA TYR A 131 4.31 -2.87 11.19
C TYR A 131 3.22 -3.83 10.73
N ALA A 132 3.04 -4.05 9.43
CA ALA A 132 2.15 -5.08 8.93
C ALA A 132 2.61 -6.48 9.38
N ILE A 133 3.91 -6.76 9.31
CA ILE A 133 4.49 -8.03 9.75
C ILE A 133 4.28 -8.22 11.26
N ALA A 134 4.55 -7.18 12.06
CA ALA A 134 4.31 -7.21 13.50
C ALA A 134 2.82 -7.36 13.87
N GLY A 135 1.92 -6.81 13.05
CA GLY A 135 0.47 -6.87 13.23
C GLY A 135 -0.08 -6.06 14.40
N ARG A 136 0.77 -5.20 15.00
CA ARG A 136 0.45 -4.30 16.12
C ARG A 136 1.34 -3.04 16.06
N MET A 137 0.90 -1.96 16.70
CA MET A 137 1.60 -0.66 16.71
C MET A 137 2.36 -0.37 18.01
N ASP A 138 2.02 -1.06 19.10
CA ASP A 138 2.60 -0.93 20.43
C ASP A 138 3.82 -1.86 20.60
N LEU A 139 4.78 -1.72 19.68
CA LEU A 139 6.01 -2.51 19.61
C LEU A 139 7.20 -1.54 19.52
N ASP A 140 8.23 -1.77 20.32
CA ASP A 140 9.53 -1.12 20.14
C ASP A 140 10.33 -1.82 19.03
N LEU A 141 10.29 -1.24 17.82
CA LEU A 141 11.02 -1.73 16.65
C LEU A 141 12.55 -1.83 16.84
N THR A 142 13.11 -1.20 17.88
CA THR A 142 14.56 -1.21 18.14
C THR A 142 15.00 -2.39 19.00
N THR A 143 14.12 -2.87 19.89
CA THR A 143 14.46 -3.91 20.87
C THR A 143 13.60 -5.17 20.75
N GLU A 144 12.42 -5.11 20.15
CA GLU A 144 11.49 -6.23 20.02
C GLU A 144 11.51 -6.85 18.61
N PRO A 145 11.32 -8.17 18.48
CA PRO A 145 11.28 -8.83 17.18
C PRO A 145 9.96 -8.57 16.43
N LEU A 146 10.04 -8.49 15.10
CA LEU A 146 8.87 -8.43 14.21
C LEU A 146 8.16 -9.79 14.11
N GLY A 147 8.88 -10.87 14.38
CA GLY A 147 8.38 -12.24 14.33
C GLY A 147 9.51 -13.24 14.55
N HIS A 148 9.23 -14.51 14.27
CA HIS A 148 10.18 -15.60 14.47
C HIS A 148 10.30 -16.44 13.20
N ARG A 149 11.53 -16.88 12.90
CA ARG A 149 11.80 -17.82 11.80
C ARG A 149 11.17 -19.19 12.08
N PRO A 150 11.00 -20.06 11.07
CA PRO A 150 10.79 -21.48 11.30
C PRO A 150 11.92 -22.03 12.19
N GLY A 151 11.58 -22.52 13.38
CA GLY A 151 12.55 -22.91 14.42
C GLY A 151 12.70 -21.94 15.59
N GLY A 152 11.98 -20.81 15.59
CA GLY A 152 11.82 -19.95 16.77
C GLY A 152 12.87 -18.86 16.96
N ALA A 153 13.84 -18.71 16.04
CA ALA A 153 14.82 -17.63 16.13
C ALA A 153 14.15 -16.26 15.86
N PRO A 154 14.35 -15.24 16.72
CA PRO A 154 13.73 -13.92 16.53
C PRO A 154 14.28 -13.22 15.28
N VAL A 155 13.40 -12.45 14.62
CA VAL A 155 13.73 -11.60 13.47
C VAL A 155 13.42 -10.16 13.84
N TYR A 156 14.43 -9.31 13.84
CA TYR A 156 14.31 -7.89 14.17
C TYR A 156 14.20 -7.04 12.91
N LEU A 157 13.78 -5.78 13.06
CA LEU A 157 13.72 -4.83 11.93
C LEU A 157 15.08 -4.70 11.22
N ARG A 158 16.17 -4.63 11.99
CA ARG A 158 17.55 -4.56 11.48
C ARG A 158 17.95 -5.75 10.61
N ASP A 159 17.33 -6.92 10.81
CA ASP A 159 17.62 -8.12 10.01
C ASP A 159 16.96 -8.05 8.63
N LEU A 160 15.90 -7.24 8.50
CA LEU A 160 15.12 -7.10 7.26
C LEU A 160 15.46 -5.81 6.49
N TRP A 161 16.01 -4.81 7.18
CA TRP A 161 16.26 -3.49 6.62
C TRP A 161 17.35 -3.56 5.54
N PRO A 162 17.07 -3.13 4.29
CA PRO A 162 18.04 -3.21 3.22
C PRO A 162 19.17 -2.19 3.40
N PRO A 163 20.43 -2.55 3.05
CA PRO A 163 21.51 -1.59 3.03
C PRO A 163 21.27 -0.54 1.91
N PRO A 164 21.66 0.73 2.11
CA PRO A 164 21.44 1.80 1.12
C PRO A 164 21.99 1.48 -0.29
N ASP A 165 23.13 0.78 -0.36
CA ASP A 165 23.76 0.41 -1.64
C ASP A 165 22.98 -0.66 -2.40
N GLU A 166 22.25 -1.55 -1.72
CA GLU A 166 21.35 -2.48 -2.40
C GLU A 166 20.17 -1.74 -3.03
N VAL A 167 19.55 -0.81 -2.28
CA VAL A 167 18.44 0.02 -2.78
C VAL A 167 18.89 0.80 -4.02
N ARG A 168 20.07 1.42 -3.95
CA ARG A 168 20.65 2.20 -5.05
C ARG A 168 20.89 1.37 -6.31
N ARG A 169 21.53 0.20 -6.19
CA ARG A 169 21.80 -0.68 -7.34
C ARG A 169 20.51 -1.17 -8.00
N ILE A 170 19.49 -1.49 -7.20
CA ILE A 170 18.20 -1.92 -7.75
C ILE A 170 17.49 -0.75 -8.42
N LEU A 171 17.53 0.44 -7.82
CA LEU A 171 16.99 1.65 -8.42
C LEU A 171 17.60 1.91 -9.80
N GLU A 172 18.93 1.94 -9.89
CA GLU A 172 19.68 2.20 -11.13
C GLU A 172 19.42 1.15 -12.23
N SER A 173 19.13 -0.10 -11.85
CA SER A 173 18.90 -1.19 -12.81
C SER A 173 17.43 -1.41 -13.19
N SER A 174 16.49 -0.91 -12.40
CA SER A 174 15.04 -1.13 -12.58
C SER A 174 14.25 0.09 -13.03
N VAL A 175 14.75 1.31 -12.79
CA VAL A 175 14.07 2.55 -13.18
C VAL A 175 14.76 3.15 -14.40
N ASP A 176 14.03 3.23 -15.50
CA ASP A 176 14.54 3.78 -16.76
C ASP A 176 13.53 4.76 -17.39
N VAL A 177 14.03 5.77 -18.12
CA VAL A 177 13.22 6.81 -18.76
C VAL A 177 12.24 6.22 -19.78
N SER A 178 12.59 5.14 -20.48
CA SER A 178 11.71 4.47 -21.44
C SER A 178 10.42 3.97 -20.78
N MET A 179 10.47 3.52 -19.53
CA MET A 179 9.31 3.07 -18.76
C MET A 179 8.30 4.20 -18.57
N PHE A 180 8.78 5.40 -18.31
CA PHE A 180 7.90 6.58 -18.21
C PHE A 180 7.28 6.88 -19.57
N ARG A 181 8.08 6.93 -20.64
CA ARG A 181 7.57 7.20 -21.99
C ARG A 181 6.49 6.19 -22.40
N GLU A 182 6.72 4.90 -22.16
CA GLU A 182 5.77 3.84 -22.48
C GLU A 182 4.48 3.98 -21.66
N LYS A 183 4.57 4.08 -20.34
CA LYS A 183 3.36 4.11 -19.48
C LYS A 183 2.56 5.40 -19.61
N TYR A 184 3.19 6.52 -19.97
CA TYR A 184 2.48 7.78 -20.22
C TYR A 184 1.95 7.91 -21.65
N ALA A 185 2.47 7.16 -22.63
CA ALA A 185 1.92 7.14 -23.99
C ALA A 185 0.47 6.59 -24.03
N GLU A 186 0.10 5.75 -23.06
CA GLU A 186 -1.21 5.13 -22.94
C GLU A 186 -2.12 5.85 -21.92
N ILE A 187 -1.78 7.06 -21.47
CA ILE A 187 -2.56 7.73 -20.40
C ILE A 187 -3.99 8.08 -20.83
N ASP A 188 -4.19 8.38 -22.11
CA ASP A 188 -5.49 8.70 -22.70
C ASP A 188 -6.26 7.46 -23.15
N VAL A 189 -5.62 6.29 -23.12
CA VAL A 189 -6.25 5.00 -23.46
C VAL A 189 -6.93 4.46 -22.21
N GLY A 190 -8.25 4.60 -22.17
CA GLY A 190 -9.08 4.04 -21.12
C GLY A 190 -9.35 2.54 -21.32
N ASP A 191 -9.99 1.93 -20.34
CA ASP A 191 -10.48 0.56 -20.51
C ASP A 191 -11.77 0.54 -21.36
N ALA A 192 -12.31 -0.66 -21.60
CA ALA A 192 -13.54 -0.84 -22.36
C ALA A 192 -14.74 -0.08 -21.75
N HIS A 193 -14.74 0.20 -20.45
CA HIS A 193 -15.78 1.00 -19.81
C HIS A 193 -15.63 2.48 -20.18
N TRP A 194 -14.42 3.03 -20.14
CA TRP A 194 -14.12 4.39 -20.55
C TRP A 194 -14.41 4.61 -22.05
N GLU A 195 -13.91 3.73 -22.91
CA GLU A 195 -14.14 3.82 -24.37
C GLU A 195 -15.62 3.62 -24.75
N GLY A 196 -16.37 2.89 -23.93
CA GLY A 196 -17.80 2.66 -24.11
C GLY A 196 -18.69 3.84 -23.73
N LEU A 197 -18.16 4.87 -23.06
CA LEU A 197 -18.95 6.04 -22.66
C LEU A 197 -19.46 6.79 -23.89
N ARG A 198 -20.76 7.13 -23.89
CA ARG A 198 -21.41 7.90 -24.94
C ARG A 198 -21.75 9.30 -24.43
N PRO A 199 -20.82 10.25 -24.44
CA PRO A 199 -21.08 11.60 -23.99
C PRO A 199 -22.03 12.31 -24.96
N GLU A 200 -22.95 13.10 -24.41
CA GLU A 200 -23.71 14.05 -25.20
C GLU A 200 -22.77 15.13 -25.77
N ARG A 201 -23.02 15.54 -27.01
CA ARG A 201 -22.17 16.51 -27.72
C ARG A 201 -22.82 17.88 -27.71
N GLY A 202 -22.06 18.89 -27.29
CA GLY A 202 -22.47 20.29 -27.40
C GLY A 202 -21.70 21.19 -26.43
N PRO A 203 -21.74 22.51 -26.63
CA PRO A 203 -21.07 23.47 -25.74
C PRO A 203 -21.85 23.71 -24.44
N ARG A 204 -23.08 23.19 -24.31
CA ARG A 204 -23.93 23.33 -23.12
C ARG A 204 -24.23 21.95 -22.56
N TYR A 205 -24.06 21.80 -21.25
CA TYR A 205 -24.44 20.60 -20.51
C TYR A 205 -25.97 20.47 -20.43
N ALA A 206 -26.51 19.30 -20.74
CA ALA A 206 -27.93 19.01 -20.63
C ALA A 206 -28.25 18.52 -19.22
N TRP A 207 -28.70 19.41 -18.35
CA TRP A 207 -29.08 19.06 -16.99
C TRP A 207 -30.28 18.11 -16.98
N ALA A 208 -30.14 16.98 -16.30
CA ALA A 208 -31.22 16.02 -16.06
C ALA A 208 -31.89 16.34 -14.72
N ALA A 209 -33.18 16.71 -14.74
CA ALA A 209 -33.89 17.16 -13.55
C ALA A 209 -34.04 16.09 -12.45
N ASP A 210 -33.92 14.81 -12.82
CA ASP A 210 -34.00 13.64 -11.96
C ASP A 210 -32.63 13.12 -11.50
N SER A 211 -31.54 13.69 -12.01
CA SER A 211 -30.20 13.30 -11.60
C SER A 211 -29.91 13.73 -10.16
N THR A 212 -29.43 12.80 -9.35
CA THR A 212 -28.98 13.04 -7.98
C THR A 212 -27.47 13.23 -7.87
N TYR A 213 -26.75 13.24 -9.01
CA TYR A 213 -25.28 13.33 -9.07
C TYR A 213 -24.79 14.64 -9.69
N LEU A 214 -25.41 15.02 -10.82
CA LEU A 214 -25.16 16.26 -11.56
C LEU A 214 -26.47 17.00 -11.72
#